data_AF-A0A7X3HDY7-F1
#
_entry.id   AF-A0A7X3HDY7-F1
#
_cell.length_a   1.000
_cell.length_b   1.000
_cell.length_c   1.000
_cell.angle_alpha   90.00
_cell.angle_beta   90.00
_cell.angle_gamma   90.00
#
_symmetry.space_group_name_H-M   'P 1'
#
loop_
_entity.id
_entity.type
_entity.pdbx_description
1 polymer ?
#
loop_
_entity_poly.entity_id
_entity_poly.type
_entity_poly.pdbx_seq_one_letter_code
_entity_poly.pdbx_strand_id
1 'polypeptide(L)'
;MNDLSLPDVASQTQATLAPLDRVGMAGIRLPLQVAGQAVQARVEASVSLDTPGVRGIHMSRLYLALEALAGEELTLTALQALLQHFLDSHQGLSLSAHLRVAGELLLKRPALVSPLSGHKAYPFEIALSLDPRGFHVELMLELGYSSTCPCSAALSRQMTQRAFSERFAGQAPTWEALHEWLGSEAAMPATPHSQRSKARLWLRPADPLQAPDWIELVDRCEAALGTALQTAVKRADEQAFALANGHNLMFCEDAARRLAEPLRALPDLAAFKVRVEHEESLHAHDAVA
;
A
#
# COMPACT_ATOMS: atom_id res chain seq x y z
N MET A 1 -49.24 -2.98 16.63
CA MET A 1 -48.97 -2.04 15.52
C MET A 1 -48.11 -0.94 16.08
N ASN A 2 -46.79 -1.04 15.92
CA ASN A 2 -45.92 0.06 16.32
C ASN A 2 -46.00 1.12 15.22
N ASP A 3 -46.67 2.23 15.54
CA ASP A 3 -46.63 3.43 14.73
C ASP A 3 -45.21 4.01 14.81
N LEU A 4 -44.42 3.75 13.76
CA LEU A 4 -43.02 4.16 13.62
C LEU A 4 -42.88 5.51 12.90
N SER A 5 -43.92 6.35 12.88
CA SER A 5 -43.86 7.68 12.24
C SER A 5 -43.11 8.68 13.12
N LEU A 6 -41.79 8.54 13.15
CA LEU A 6 -40.88 9.53 13.75
C LEU A 6 -40.67 10.71 12.79
N PRO A 7 -40.41 11.94 13.30
CA PRO A 7 -40.19 13.10 12.45
C PRO A 7 -38.93 12.93 11.61
N ASP A 8 -39.05 13.22 10.31
CA ASP A 8 -37.93 13.24 9.39
C ASP A 8 -37.16 14.56 9.53
N VAL A 9 -36.12 14.55 10.36
CA VAL A 9 -35.29 15.73 10.65
C VAL A 9 -34.31 16.02 9.52
N ALA A 10 -33.94 15.01 8.72
CA ALA A 10 -32.95 15.17 7.65
C ALA A 10 -33.50 16.05 6.52
N SER A 11 -34.80 15.96 6.23
CA SER A 11 -35.49 16.74 5.20
C SER A 11 -35.98 18.13 5.65
N GLN A 12 -35.74 18.52 6.91
CA GLN A 12 -36.14 19.85 7.40
C GLN A 12 -35.30 20.96 6.76
N THR A 13 -35.98 22.05 6.37
CA THR A 13 -35.36 23.19 5.68
C THR A 13 -35.09 24.35 6.65
N GLN A 14 -33.89 24.93 6.61
CA GLN A 14 -33.47 26.13 7.33
C GLN A 14 -32.75 27.10 6.38
N ALA A 15 -33.15 28.38 6.38
CA ALA A 15 -32.78 29.36 5.34
C ALA A 15 -31.28 29.73 5.23
N THR A 16 -30.39 29.21 6.09
CA THR A 16 -28.99 29.66 6.18
C THR A 16 -27.95 28.52 6.13
N LEU A 17 -28.33 27.30 5.75
CA LEU A 17 -27.38 26.19 5.68
C LEU A 17 -26.64 26.18 4.34
N ALA A 18 -25.31 26.19 4.43
CA ALA A 18 -24.42 26.04 3.29
C ALA A 18 -24.38 24.58 2.80
N PRO A 19 -24.13 24.34 1.49
CA PRO A 19 -23.93 22.99 0.97
C PRO A 19 -22.67 22.34 1.55
N LEU A 20 -22.62 21.01 1.52
CA LEU A 20 -21.48 20.21 1.96
C LEU A 20 -20.92 19.41 0.80
N ASP A 21 -19.61 19.49 0.58
CA ASP A 21 -18.96 18.69 -0.46
C ASP A 21 -19.06 17.19 -0.17
N ARG A 22 -19.00 16.80 1.10
CA ARG A 22 -19.07 15.41 1.56
C ARG A 22 -19.72 15.30 2.93
N VAL A 23 -20.72 14.44 3.06
CA VAL A 23 -21.37 14.05 4.31
C VAL A 23 -21.73 12.57 4.25
N GLY A 24 -21.48 11.83 5.33
CA GLY A 24 -21.59 10.37 5.31
C GLY A 24 -21.13 9.68 6.59
N MET A 25 -20.70 8.43 6.44
CA MET A 25 -20.24 7.56 7.53
C MET A 25 -18.85 7.01 7.22
N ALA A 26 -18.00 6.88 8.24
CA ALA A 26 -16.65 6.34 8.13
C ALA A 26 -16.43 5.19 9.12
N GLY A 27 -15.52 4.28 8.79
CA GLY A 27 -15.12 3.18 9.67
C GLY A 27 -16.11 2.01 9.73
N ILE A 28 -17.02 1.89 8.75
CA ILE A 28 -17.95 0.77 8.64
C ILE A 28 -17.14 -0.51 8.40
N ARG A 29 -17.42 -1.56 9.17
CA ARG A 29 -16.79 -2.87 8.99
C ARG A 29 -17.65 -3.73 8.08
N LEU A 30 -17.07 -4.19 6.98
CA LEU A 30 -17.79 -4.97 5.99
C LEU A 30 -16.93 -6.15 5.53
N PRO A 31 -17.40 -7.40 5.66
CA PRO A 31 -16.72 -8.55 5.07
C PRO A 31 -16.93 -8.51 3.54
N LEU A 32 -15.84 -8.51 2.79
CA LEU A 32 -15.86 -8.48 1.31
C LEU A 32 -15.03 -9.65 0.76
N GLN A 33 -15.24 -10.00 -0.50
CA GLN A 33 -14.29 -10.84 -1.25
C GLN A 33 -13.48 -9.95 -2.20
N VAL A 34 -12.15 -10.06 -2.15
CA VAL A 34 -11.24 -9.31 -3.03
C VAL A 34 -10.17 -10.26 -3.54
N ALA A 35 -10.04 -10.37 -4.86
CA ALA A 35 -9.15 -11.32 -5.52
C ALA A 35 -9.39 -12.76 -5.03
N GLY A 36 -10.67 -13.12 -4.83
CA GLY A 36 -11.09 -14.44 -4.34
C GLY A 36 -10.77 -14.72 -2.87
N GLN A 37 -10.44 -13.70 -2.07
CA GLN A 37 -10.13 -13.84 -0.64
C GLN A 37 -11.07 -13.02 0.23
N ALA A 38 -11.45 -13.59 1.38
CA ALA A 38 -12.27 -12.90 2.35
C ALA A 38 -11.44 -11.82 3.09
N VAL A 39 -11.87 -10.57 2.99
CA VAL A 39 -11.21 -9.40 3.57
C VAL A 39 -12.14 -8.72 4.57
N GLN A 40 -11.60 -8.38 5.75
CA GLN A 40 -12.29 -7.51 6.71
C GLN A 40 -12.05 -6.04 6.37
N ALA A 41 -12.89 -5.47 5.50
CA ALA A 41 -12.71 -4.12 5.01
C ALA A 41 -13.21 -3.05 6.01
N ARG A 42 -12.62 -1.86 5.91
CA ARG A 42 -13.13 -0.60 6.45
C ARG A 42 -13.66 0.23 5.31
N VAL A 43 -14.89 0.71 5.45
CA VAL A 43 -15.58 1.47 4.41
C VAL A 43 -15.94 2.87 4.92
N GLU A 44 -15.70 3.87 4.07
CA GLU A 44 -16.25 5.22 4.19
C GLU A 44 -17.17 5.46 3.00
N ALA A 45 -18.43 5.81 3.27
CA ALA A 45 -19.44 6.09 2.26
C ALA A 45 -20.05 7.46 2.53
N SER A 46 -20.10 8.29 1.48
CA SER A 46 -20.55 9.67 1.59
C SER A 46 -21.15 10.16 0.28
N VAL A 47 -22.00 11.16 0.37
CA VAL A 47 -22.52 11.93 -0.77
C VAL A 47 -22.31 13.43 -0.52
N SER A 48 -22.45 14.26 -1.53
CA SER A 48 -22.57 15.72 -1.33
C SER A 48 -23.96 16.07 -0.77
N LEU A 49 -24.09 17.23 -0.13
CA LEU A 49 -25.36 17.84 0.22
C LEU A 49 -25.44 19.19 -0.48
N ASP A 50 -25.99 19.19 -1.69
CA ASP A 50 -25.98 20.33 -2.60
C ASP A 50 -27.21 21.24 -2.42
N THR A 51 -28.30 20.67 -1.92
CA THR A 51 -29.58 21.39 -1.79
C THR A 51 -29.53 22.41 -0.65
N PRO A 52 -29.69 23.72 -0.94
CA PRO A 52 -29.62 24.74 0.08
C PRO A 52 -30.69 24.57 1.15
N GLY A 53 -30.28 24.82 2.39
CA GLY A 53 -31.18 24.80 3.52
C GLY A 53 -31.60 23.42 4.02
N VAL A 54 -31.21 22.33 3.37
CA VAL A 54 -31.44 20.99 3.93
C VAL A 54 -30.45 20.72 5.06
N ARG A 55 -30.92 20.15 6.17
CA ARG A 55 -30.11 19.94 7.37
C ARG A 55 -29.15 18.74 7.27
N GLY A 56 -29.52 17.70 6.54
CA GLY A 56 -28.69 16.51 6.42
C GLY A 56 -29.18 15.51 5.38
N ILE A 57 -28.57 14.34 5.39
CA ILE A 57 -28.91 13.21 4.52
C ILE A 57 -29.51 12.06 5.33
N HIS A 58 -30.15 11.11 4.64
CA HIS A 58 -30.59 9.87 5.26
C HIS A 58 -29.46 8.84 5.29
N MET A 59 -28.60 8.94 6.30
CA MET A 59 -27.40 8.09 6.46
C MET A 59 -27.66 6.59 6.33
N SER A 60 -28.77 6.10 6.89
CA SER A 60 -29.13 4.67 6.84
C SER A 60 -29.27 4.14 5.41
N ARG A 61 -29.64 4.98 4.43
CA ARG A 61 -29.74 4.58 3.02
C ARG A 61 -28.38 4.14 2.47
N LEU A 62 -27.30 4.86 2.83
CA LEU A 62 -25.93 4.49 2.44
C LEU A 62 -25.51 3.16 3.09
N TYR A 63 -25.82 2.96 4.37
CA TYR A 63 -25.46 1.74 5.09
C TYR A 63 -26.17 0.51 4.52
N LEU A 64 -27.48 0.60 4.31
CA LEU A 64 -28.28 -0.51 3.78
C LEU A 64 -27.85 -0.90 2.36
N ALA A 65 -27.45 0.08 1.56
CA ALA A 65 -26.90 -0.13 0.25
C ALA A 65 -25.52 -0.84 0.27
N LEU A 66 -24.66 -0.52 1.25
CA LEU A 66 -23.37 -1.21 1.45
C LEU A 66 -23.54 -2.67 1.86
N GLU A 67 -24.55 -2.98 2.66
CA GLU A 67 -24.82 -4.34 3.14
C GLU A 67 -25.00 -5.33 1.97
N ALA A 68 -25.46 -4.85 0.81
CA ALA A 68 -25.58 -5.66 -0.41
C ALA A 68 -24.24 -6.16 -0.98
N LEU A 69 -23.11 -5.59 -0.56
CA LEU A 69 -21.77 -6.08 -0.94
C LEU A 69 -21.21 -7.12 0.04
N ALA A 70 -21.88 -7.37 1.17
CA ALA A 70 -21.35 -8.24 2.21
C ALA A 70 -21.17 -9.67 1.68
N GLY A 71 -19.92 -10.15 1.66
CA GLY A 71 -19.56 -11.49 1.18
C GLY A 71 -19.45 -11.65 -0.33
N GLU A 72 -19.72 -10.60 -1.11
CA GLU A 72 -19.63 -10.60 -2.57
C GLU A 72 -18.21 -10.27 -3.07
N GLU A 73 -17.87 -10.76 -4.28
CA GLU A 73 -16.63 -10.37 -4.96
C GLU A 73 -16.73 -8.92 -5.42
N LEU A 74 -15.75 -8.15 -4.98
CA LEU A 74 -15.69 -6.73 -5.24
C LEU A 74 -15.27 -6.47 -6.69
N THR A 75 -16.17 -5.90 -7.46
CA THR A 75 -15.89 -5.45 -8.84
C THR A 75 -16.15 -3.96 -8.97
N LEU A 76 -15.39 -3.29 -9.83
CA LEU A 76 -15.58 -1.86 -10.08
C LEU A 76 -16.97 -1.56 -10.68
N THR A 77 -17.54 -2.49 -11.44
CA THR A 77 -18.93 -2.43 -11.94
C THR A 77 -19.95 -2.43 -10.81
N ALA A 78 -19.83 -3.36 -9.84
CA ALA A 78 -20.73 -3.40 -8.69
C ALA A 78 -20.61 -2.13 -7.83
N LEU A 79 -19.38 -1.63 -7.67
CA LEU A 79 -19.14 -0.40 -6.91
C LEU A 79 -19.68 0.86 -7.62
N GLN A 80 -19.60 0.92 -8.95
CA GLN A 80 -20.23 1.99 -9.72
C GLN A 80 -21.76 1.96 -9.54
N ALA A 81 -22.38 0.78 -9.64
CA ALA A 81 -23.81 0.61 -9.42
C ALA A 81 -24.23 1.01 -7.99
N LEU A 82 -23.41 0.69 -6.99
CA LEU A 82 -23.61 1.14 -5.62
C LEU A 82 -23.59 2.68 -5.50
N LEU A 83 -22.61 3.36 -6.11
CA LEU A 83 -22.55 4.82 -6.08
C LEU A 83 -23.74 5.45 -6.80
N GLN A 84 -24.20 4.86 -7.91
CA GLN A 84 -25.42 5.30 -8.56
C GLN A 84 -26.63 5.15 -7.63
N HIS A 85 -26.72 4.02 -6.91
CA HIS A 85 -27.79 3.81 -5.93
C HIS A 85 -27.72 4.79 -4.75
N PHE A 86 -26.53 5.23 -4.32
CA PHE A 86 -26.40 6.32 -3.35
C PHE A 86 -27.03 7.61 -3.86
N LEU A 87 -26.76 7.99 -5.13
CA LEU A 87 -27.34 9.19 -5.74
C LEU A 87 -28.85 9.06 -5.92
N ASP A 88 -29.33 7.94 -6.42
CA ASP A 88 -30.77 7.69 -6.63
C ASP A 88 -31.53 7.74 -5.31
N SER A 89 -30.97 7.14 -4.25
CA SER A 89 -31.56 7.17 -2.91
C SER A 89 -31.46 8.54 -2.23
N HIS A 90 -30.66 9.48 -2.75
CA HIS A 90 -30.53 10.87 -2.30
C HIS A 90 -30.93 11.87 -3.40
N GLN A 91 -31.83 11.46 -4.29
CA GLN A 91 -32.28 12.30 -5.40
C GLN A 91 -32.79 13.65 -4.90
N GLY A 92 -32.32 14.73 -5.53
CA GLY A 92 -32.68 16.09 -5.17
C GLY A 92 -31.95 16.63 -3.93
N LEU A 93 -30.99 15.88 -3.36
CA LEU A 93 -30.08 16.34 -2.31
C LEU A 93 -28.62 16.34 -2.75
N SER A 94 -28.22 15.34 -3.53
CA SER A 94 -26.83 15.02 -3.82
C SER A 94 -26.55 14.94 -5.31
N LEU A 95 -25.41 15.49 -5.75
CA LEU A 95 -24.90 15.43 -7.11
C LEU A 95 -23.64 14.56 -7.23
N SER A 96 -22.99 14.22 -6.12
CA SER A 96 -21.81 13.36 -6.10
C SER A 96 -21.88 12.31 -4.99
N ALA A 97 -21.32 11.14 -5.26
CA ALA A 97 -21.20 10.04 -4.32
C ALA A 97 -19.75 9.57 -4.27
N HIS A 98 -19.28 9.18 -3.07
CA HIS A 98 -17.90 8.79 -2.83
C HIS A 98 -17.86 7.55 -1.95
N LEU A 99 -16.94 6.65 -2.27
CA LEU A 99 -16.71 5.41 -1.53
C LEU A 99 -15.21 5.19 -1.37
N ARG A 100 -14.77 4.85 -0.17
CA ARG A 100 -13.41 4.37 0.11
C ARG A 100 -13.50 3.03 0.79
N VAL A 101 -12.88 2.02 0.20
CA VAL A 101 -12.79 0.66 0.75
C VAL A 101 -11.33 0.37 1.03
N ALA A 102 -10.97 0.08 2.28
CA ALA A 102 -9.61 -0.24 2.68
C ALA A 102 -9.55 -1.60 3.37
N GLY A 103 -8.51 -2.38 3.08
CA GLY A 103 -8.32 -3.71 3.64
C GLY A 103 -6.90 -4.21 3.44
N GLU A 104 -6.68 -5.50 3.71
CA GLU A 104 -5.38 -6.15 3.53
C GLU A 104 -5.59 -7.47 2.79
N LEU A 105 -4.84 -7.68 1.71
CA LEU A 105 -4.74 -8.99 1.06
C LEU A 105 -3.70 -9.84 1.80
N LEU A 106 -4.04 -11.08 2.13
CA LEU A 106 -3.14 -12.00 2.82
C LEU A 106 -2.58 -13.03 1.84
N LEU A 107 -1.42 -12.73 1.27
CA LEU A 107 -0.79 -13.60 0.28
C LEU A 107 0.22 -14.54 0.94
N LYS A 108 0.16 -15.82 0.58
CA LYS A 108 1.15 -16.81 1.01
C LYS A 108 2.42 -16.64 0.18
N ARG A 109 3.53 -16.31 0.83
CA ARG A 109 4.83 -16.06 0.21
C ARG A 109 5.85 -17.16 0.56
N PRO A 110 6.58 -17.69 -0.42
CA PRO A 110 7.67 -18.63 -0.17
C PRO A 110 8.85 -17.92 0.50
N ALA A 111 9.65 -18.68 1.26
CA ALA A 111 10.98 -18.26 1.66
C ALA A 111 11.94 -18.27 0.45
N LEU A 112 13.09 -17.61 0.57
CA LEU A 112 14.06 -17.49 -0.53
C LEU A 112 14.71 -18.82 -0.93
N VAL A 113 14.99 -19.71 0.03
CA VAL A 113 15.78 -20.94 -0.17
C VAL A 113 15.08 -22.16 0.42
N SER A 114 14.61 -22.09 1.66
CA SER A 114 13.99 -23.21 2.34
C SER A 114 12.57 -23.48 1.82
N PRO A 115 12.01 -24.69 2.01
CA PRO A 115 10.65 -25.00 1.56
C PRO A 115 9.55 -24.35 2.43
N LEU A 116 9.91 -23.38 3.28
CA LEU A 116 8.97 -22.68 4.14
C LEU A 116 8.15 -21.65 3.35
N SER A 117 6.99 -21.31 3.90
CA SER A 117 6.15 -20.23 3.42
C SER A 117 5.33 -19.67 4.56
N GLY A 118 4.90 -18.41 4.43
CA GLY A 118 4.07 -17.73 5.43
C GLY A 118 3.19 -16.67 4.78
N HIS A 119 2.21 -16.19 5.52
CA HIS A 119 1.29 -15.16 5.04
C HIS A 119 1.88 -13.77 5.28
N LYS A 120 1.81 -12.92 4.25
CA LYS A 120 2.20 -11.50 4.29
C LYS A 120 1.00 -10.65 3.91
N ALA A 121 0.78 -9.59 4.67
CA ALA A 121 -0.28 -8.62 4.43
C ALA A 121 0.16 -7.56 3.41
N TYR A 122 -0.75 -7.22 2.51
CA TYR A 122 -0.61 -6.14 1.53
C TYR A 122 -1.81 -5.22 1.66
N PRO A 123 -1.65 -4.08 2.37
CA PRO A 123 -2.70 -3.10 2.48
C PRO A 123 -3.10 -2.57 1.11
N PHE A 124 -4.40 -2.43 0.90
CA PHE A 124 -4.97 -1.82 -0.29
C PHE A 124 -6.04 -0.82 0.06
N GLU A 125 -6.31 0.09 -0.88
CA GLU A 125 -7.46 0.98 -0.84
C GLU A 125 -8.07 1.12 -2.23
N ILE A 126 -9.39 1.24 -2.29
CA ILE A 126 -10.15 1.56 -3.50
C ILE A 126 -10.91 2.83 -3.19
N ALA A 127 -10.50 3.94 -3.80
CA ALA A 127 -11.14 5.24 -3.67
C ALA A 127 -11.92 5.55 -4.96
N LEU A 128 -13.21 5.82 -4.80
CA LEU A 128 -14.16 5.97 -5.89
C LEU A 128 -14.98 7.23 -5.72
N SER A 129 -15.30 7.86 -6.85
CA SER A 129 -16.35 8.88 -6.90
C SER A 129 -17.18 8.76 -8.16
N LEU A 130 -18.45 9.13 -8.05
CA LEU A 130 -19.37 9.29 -9.16
C LEU A 130 -19.95 10.69 -9.07
N ASP A 131 -19.70 11.50 -10.10
CA ASP A 131 -20.19 12.87 -10.21
C ASP A 131 -20.63 13.15 -11.67
N PRO A 132 -21.14 14.36 -12.01
CA PRO A 132 -21.59 14.67 -13.37
C PRO A 132 -20.53 14.53 -14.47
N ARG A 133 -19.24 14.49 -14.13
CA ARG A 133 -18.11 14.26 -15.04
C ARG A 133 -17.82 12.77 -15.26
N GLY A 134 -18.39 11.89 -14.43
CA GLY A 134 -18.34 10.45 -14.60
C GLY A 134 -17.85 9.70 -13.36
N PHE A 135 -17.50 8.43 -13.60
CA PHE A 135 -16.98 7.53 -12.58
C PHE A 135 -15.45 7.60 -12.53
N HIS A 136 -14.91 7.87 -11.35
CA HIS A 136 -13.48 8.00 -11.10
C HIS A 136 -13.01 6.94 -10.12
N VAL A 137 -11.89 6.31 -10.46
CA VAL A 137 -11.28 5.22 -9.69
C VAL A 137 -9.81 5.52 -9.43
N GLU A 138 -9.41 5.39 -8.17
CA GLU A 138 -8.02 5.34 -7.74
C GLU A 138 -7.83 4.12 -6.84
N LEU A 139 -6.88 3.27 -7.20
CA LEU A 139 -6.52 2.05 -6.47
C LEU A 139 -5.18 2.28 -5.79
N MET A 140 -5.06 1.95 -4.52
CA MET A 140 -3.81 2.03 -3.77
C MET A 140 -3.36 0.64 -3.33
N LEU A 141 -2.08 0.34 -3.50
CA LEU A 141 -1.41 -0.85 -2.96
C LEU A 141 -0.18 -0.44 -2.16
N GLU A 142 0.02 -1.04 -0.99
CA GLU A 142 1.23 -0.89 -0.19
C GLU A 142 2.09 -2.16 -0.19
N LEU A 143 3.40 -2.00 -0.38
CA LEU A 143 4.39 -3.06 -0.32
C LEU A 143 5.46 -2.76 0.74
N GLY A 144 5.83 -3.78 1.50
CA GLY A 144 6.96 -3.74 2.43
C GLY A 144 8.20 -4.43 1.85
N TYR A 145 9.35 -3.78 1.98
CA TYR A 145 10.66 -4.28 1.55
C TYR A 145 11.78 -3.83 2.48
N SER A 146 13.01 -4.29 2.23
CA SER A 146 14.23 -3.85 2.92
C SER A 146 15.09 -3.01 1.99
N SER A 147 15.65 -1.90 2.48
CA SER A 147 16.60 -1.08 1.75
C SER A 147 17.90 -0.95 2.51
N THR A 148 19.03 -1.04 1.80
CA THR A 148 20.38 -0.78 2.33
C THR A 148 20.96 0.44 1.65
N CYS A 149 21.42 1.42 2.44
CA CYS A 149 21.92 2.68 1.92
C CYS A 149 23.26 2.51 1.20
N PRO A 150 23.37 2.91 -0.09
CA PRO A 150 24.62 2.82 -0.86
C PRO A 150 25.78 3.58 -0.20
N CYS A 151 25.51 4.76 0.38
CA CYS A 151 26.51 5.58 1.07
C CYS A 151 27.07 4.86 2.29
N SER A 152 26.21 4.31 3.14
CA SER A 152 26.64 3.59 4.35
C SER A 152 27.45 2.33 4.01
N ALA A 153 27.02 1.59 3.00
CA ALA A 153 27.76 0.43 2.47
C ALA A 153 29.15 0.83 1.94
N ALA A 154 29.28 1.97 1.27
CA ALA A 154 30.57 2.47 0.82
C ALA A 154 31.50 2.83 1.99
N LEU A 155 30.98 3.50 3.02
CA LEU A 155 31.77 3.86 4.20
C LEU A 155 32.19 2.63 5.01
N SER A 156 31.31 1.64 5.18
CA SER A 156 31.65 0.36 5.83
C SER A 156 32.81 -0.33 5.10
N ARG A 157 32.78 -0.41 3.77
CA ARG A 157 33.90 -0.95 2.98
C ARG A 157 35.21 -0.19 3.19
N GLN A 158 35.16 1.14 3.28
CA GLN A 158 36.35 1.94 3.57
C GLN A 158 36.94 1.63 4.95
N MET A 159 36.10 1.40 5.96
CA MET A 159 36.58 1.00 7.29
C MET A 159 37.23 -0.38 7.26
N THR A 160 36.66 -1.35 6.53
CA THR A 160 37.30 -2.65 6.29
C THR A 160 38.66 -2.52 5.59
N GLN A 161 38.78 -1.65 4.58
CA GLN A 161 40.08 -1.39 3.91
C GLN A 161 41.13 -0.81 4.86
N ARG A 162 40.73 0.07 5.78
CA ARG A 162 41.63 0.62 6.81
C ARG A 162 42.09 -0.46 7.78
N ALA A 163 41.15 -1.24 8.33
CA ALA A 163 41.47 -2.34 9.24
C ALA A 163 42.39 -3.38 8.59
N PHE A 164 42.18 -3.69 7.30
CA PHE A 164 43.10 -4.54 6.53
C PHE A 164 44.51 -3.94 6.47
N SER A 165 44.62 -2.66 6.12
CA SER A 165 45.90 -1.96 5.97
C SER A 165 46.66 -1.89 7.29
N GLU A 166 45.96 -1.66 8.41
CA GLU A 166 46.54 -1.65 9.76
C GLU A 166 47.02 -3.05 10.18
N ARG A 167 46.23 -4.10 9.91
CA ARG A 167 46.55 -5.47 10.32
C ARG A 167 47.74 -6.08 9.59
N PHE A 168 47.89 -5.76 8.31
CA PHE A 168 48.90 -6.35 7.43
C PHE A 168 49.93 -5.32 6.93
N ALA A 169 50.10 -4.21 7.67
CA ALA A 169 51.08 -3.19 7.35
C ALA A 169 52.49 -3.78 7.20
N GLY A 170 53.11 -3.59 6.04
CA GLY A 170 54.50 -3.98 5.79
C GLY A 170 54.74 -5.47 5.48
N GLN A 171 53.70 -6.30 5.41
CA GLN A 171 53.84 -7.72 5.05
C GLN A 171 52.63 -8.23 4.27
N ALA A 172 52.86 -8.95 3.16
CA ALA A 172 51.78 -9.64 2.47
C ALA A 172 51.24 -10.80 3.35
N PRO A 173 49.91 -10.87 3.60
CA PRO A 173 49.35 -11.97 4.36
C PRO A 173 49.48 -13.30 3.60
N THR A 174 49.61 -14.39 4.34
CA THR A 174 49.35 -15.72 3.77
C THR A 174 47.84 -15.90 3.56
N TRP A 175 47.47 -16.86 2.72
CA TRP A 175 46.07 -17.18 2.49
C TRP A 175 45.34 -17.55 3.80
N GLU A 176 45.98 -18.35 4.65
CA GLU A 176 45.42 -18.79 5.93
C GLU A 176 45.20 -17.61 6.87
N ALA A 177 46.19 -16.72 7.01
CA ALA A 177 46.10 -15.55 7.88
C ALA A 177 45.03 -14.56 7.41
N LEU A 178 44.86 -14.41 6.09
CA LEU A 178 43.80 -13.58 5.53
C LEU A 178 42.42 -14.20 5.76
N HIS A 179 42.27 -15.51 5.51
CA HIS A 179 41.01 -16.22 5.69
C HIS A 179 40.56 -16.22 7.16
N GLU A 180 41.49 -16.45 8.09
CA GLU A 180 41.23 -16.35 9.53
C GLU A 180 40.80 -14.93 9.93
N TRP A 181 41.50 -13.90 9.43
CA TRP A 181 41.14 -12.51 9.72
C TRP A 181 39.76 -12.14 9.18
N LEU A 182 39.42 -12.55 7.95
CA LEU A 182 38.09 -12.33 7.35
C LEU A 182 36.95 -12.96 8.16
N GLY A 183 37.23 -14.02 8.91
CA GLY A 183 36.27 -14.65 9.83
C GLY A 183 36.14 -13.96 11.20
N SER A 184 36.97 -12.96 11.48
CA SER A 184 36.98 -12.22 12.75
C SER A 184 36.16 -10.94 12.67
N GLU A 185 35.72 -10.43 13.84
CA GLU A 185 35.02 -9.14 13.93
C GLU A 185 35.87 -7.97 13.40
N ALA A 186 37.20 -8.08 13.46
CA ALA A 186 38.13 -7.05 12.99
C ALA A 186 38.08 -6.82 11.48
N ALA A 187 37.59 -7.78 10.69
CA ALA A 187 37.45 -7.63 9.23
C ALA A 187 36.22 -6.80 8.82
N MET A 188 35.21 -6.69 9.69
CA MET A 188 34.02 -5.88 9.45
C MET A 188 33.79 -4.91 10.62
N PRO A 189 34.67 -3.91 10.80
CA PRO A 189 34.61 -3.00 11.93
C PRO A 189 33.40 -2.05 11.91
N ALA A 190 32.67 -1.99 10.78
CA ALA A 190 31.47 -1.19 10.63
C ALA A 190 30.43 -1.95 9.81
N THR A 191 29.18 -1.90 10.26
CA THR A 191 28.03 -2.49 9.56
C THR A 191 27.26 -1.39 8.84
N PRO A 192 26.94 -1.53 7.55
CA PRO A 192 26.10 -0.56 6.88
C PRO A 192 24.67 -0.64 7.39
N HIS A 193 23.99 0.50 7.47
CA HIS A 193 22.61 0.50 7.90
C HIS A 193 21.67 0.00 6.78
N SER A 194 20.70 -0.78 7.21
CA SER A 194 19.55 -1.22 6.43
C SER A 194 18.28 -1.03 7.26
N GLN A 195 17.14 -0.90 6.61
CA GLN A 195 15.88 -0.67 7.29
C GLN A 195 14.70 -1.31 6.55
N ARG A 196 13.57 -1.39 7.26
CA ARG A 196 12.28 -1.63 6.62
C ARG A 196 11.86 -0.39 5.86
N SER A 197 11.23 -0.59 4.71
CA SER A 197 10.77 0.46 3.83
C SER A 197 9.42 0.10 3.25
N LYS A 198 8.66 1.14 2.89
CA LYS A 198 7.31 1.02 2.33
C LYS A 198 7.25 1.68 0.97
N ALA A 199 6.48 1.09 0.06
CA ALA A 199 6.12 1.68 -1.21
C ALA A 199 4.60 1.70 -1.33
N ARG A 200 4.01 2.87 -1.56
CA ARG A 200 2.59 3.05 -1.84
C ARG A 200 2.41 3.43 -3.30
N LEU A 201 1.58 2.67 -4.00
CA LEU A 201 1.31 2.83 -5.43
C LEU A 201 -0.14 3.24 -5.57
N TRP A 202 -0.41 4.44 -6.09
CA TRP A 202 -1.75 4.83 -6.52
C TRP A 202 -1.85 4.64 -8.02
N LEU A 203 -2.89 3.94 -8.46
CA LEU A 203 -3.09 3.48 -9.81
C LEU A 203 -4.45 3.97 -10.30
N ARG A 204 -4.47 4.58 -11.48
CA ARG A 204 -5.70 4.94 -12.19
C ARG A 204 -5.84 4.04 -13.40
N PRO A 205 -6.79 3.09 -13.39
CA PRO A 205 -7.06 2.23 -14.54
C PRO A 205 -7.36 3.02 -15.82
N ALA A 206 -7.01 2.45 -16.98
CA ALA A 206 -7.37 2.99 -18.28
C ALA A 206 -8.87 2.86 -18.57
N ASP A 207 -9.44 1.69 -18.25
CA ASP A 207 -10.88 1.49 -18.15
C ASP A 207 -11.28 1.56 -16.66
N PRO A 208 -12.10 2.54 -16.22
CA PRO A 208 -12.51 2.66 -14.82
C PRO A 208 -13.36 1.48 -14.32
N LEU A 209 -13.77 0.54 -15.18
CA LEU A 209 -14.49 -0.67 -14.78
C LEU A 209 -13.59 -1.91 -14.68
N GLN A 210 -12.30 -1.81 -15.02
CA GLN A 210 -11.36 -2.91 -14.96
C GLN A 210 -10.23 -2.61 -13.96
N ALA A 211 -10.11 -3.45 -12.94
CA ALA A 211 -8.99 -3.39 -12.01
C ALA A 211 -7.83 -4.27 -12.52
N PRO A 212 -6.56 -3.88 -12.28
CA PRO A 212 -5.44 -4.78 -12.50
C PRO A 212 -5.52 -5.99 -11.56
N ASP A 213 -4.88 -7.09 -11.94
CA ASP A 213 -4.68 -8.22 -11.04
C ASP A 213 -3.79 -7.80 -9.87
N TRP A 214 -4.35 -7.78 -8.66
CA TRP A 214 -3.66 -7.39 -7.44
C TRP A 214 -2.45 -8.28 -7.13
N ILE A 215 -2.55 -9.59 -7.38
CA ILE A 215 -1.49 -10.55 -7.06
C ILE A 215 -0.33 -10.36 -8.05
N GLU A 216 -0.65 -10.27 -9.34
CA GLU A 216 0.36 -10.01 -10.38
C GLU A 216 1.08 -8.68 -10.14
N LEU A 217 0.33 -7.64 -9.77
CA LEU A 217 0.89 -6.33 -9.44
C LEU A 217 1.87 -6.40 -8.25
N VAL A 218 1.49 -7.10 -7.17
CA VAL A 218 2.38 -7.30 -6.03
C VAL A 218 3.64 -8.04 -6.48
N ASP A 219 3.50 -9.15 -7.21
CA ASP A 219 4.64 -9.97 -7.65
C ASP A 219 5.62 -9.19 -8.52
N ARG A 220 5.11 -8.38 -9.47
CA ARG A 220 5.94 -7.49 -10.31
C ARG A 220 6.68 -6.45 -9.48
N CYS A 221 6.01 -5.83 -8.51
CA CYS A 221 6.62 -4.78 -7.69
C CYS A 221 7.64 -5.35 -6.69
N GLU A 222 7.36 -6.51 -6.09
CA GLU A 222 8.31 -7.22 -5.22
C GLU A 222 9.57 -7.64 -6.00
N ALA A 223 9.40 -8.14 -7.22
CA ALA A 223 10.52 -8.49 -8.11
C ALA A 223 11.36 -7.26 -8.47
N ALA A 224 10.73 -6.13 -8.79
CA ALA A 224 11.43 -4.88 -9.12
C ALA A 224 12.22 -4.30 -7.93
N LEU A 225 11.68 -4.43 -6.72
CA LEU A 225 12.38 -4.03 -5.49
C LEU A 225 13.51 -5.01 -5.14
N GLY A 226 13.31 -6.31 -5.32
CA GLY A 226 14.34 -7.35 -5.16
C GLY A 226 14.65 -7.75 -3.72
N THR A 227 14.08 -7.07 -2.73
CA THR A 227 14.32 -7.27 -1.29
C THR A 227 13.01 -7.25 -0.49
N ALA A 228 11.97 -7.89 -1.04
CA ALA A 228 10.68 -8.04 -0.37
C ALA A 228 10.83 -8.65 1.02
N LEU A 229 10.05 -8.15 2.00
CA LEU A 229 10.06 -8.70 3.36
C LEU A 229 9.68 -10.18 3.38
N GLN A 230 10.42 -10.95 4.16
CA GLN A 230 10.23 -12.39 4.33
C GLN A 230 9.25 -12.71 5.47
N THR A 231 8.70 -13.92 5.47
CA THR A 231 7.79 -14.41 6.52
C THR A 231 8.48 -15.44 7.41
N ALA A 232 8.27 -16.73 7.17
CA ALA A 232 8.96 -17.82 7.85
C ALA A 232 10.30 -18.08 7.17
N VAL A 233 11.40 -17.97 7.94
CA VAL A 233 12.77 -18.13 7.42
C VAL A 233 13.58 -19.09 8.29
N LYS A 234 14.57 -19.74 7.67
CA LYS A 234 15.70 -20.42 8.33
C LYS A 234 16.98 -19.62 8.09
N ARG A 235 18.07 -19.99 8.77
CA ARG A 235 19.40 -19.38 8.60
C ARG A 235 19.87 -19.26 7.14
N ALA A 236 19.56 -20.26 6.31
CA ALA A 236 19.90 -20.22 4.88
C ALA A 236 19.13 -19.11 4.14
N ASP A 237 17.87 -18.87 4.50
CA ASP A 237 17.07 -17.78 3.95
C ASP A 237 17.57 -16.41 4.44
N GLU A 238 17.94 -16.31 5.72
CA GLU A 238 18.55 -15.09 6.29
C GLU A 238 19.85 -14.73 5.57
N GLN A 239 20.71 -15.72 5.30
CA GLN A 239 21.94 -15.52 4.53
C GLN A 239 21.62 -15.08 3.09
N ALA A 240 20.67 -15.73 2.42
CA ALA A 240 20.25 -15.34 1.07
C ALA A 240 19.67 -13.91 1.05
N PHE A 241 18.90 -13.53 2.07
CA PHE A 241 18.35 -12.19 2.21
C PHE A 241 19.43 -11.14 2.49
N ALA A 242 20.42 -11.46 3.33
CA ALA A 242 21.57 -10.59 3.57
C ALA A 242 22.40 -10.37 2.29
N LEU A 243 22.63 -11.43 1.50
CA LEU A 243 23.29 -11.34 0.20
C LEU A 243 22.48 -10.48 -0.78
N ALA A 244 21.16 -10.67 -0.85
CA ALA A 244 20.29 -9.86 -1.69
C ALA A 244 20.38 -8.38 -1.33
N ASN A 245 20.32 -8.02 -0.04
CA ASN A 245 20.48 -6.65 0.43
C ASN A 245 21.87 -6.08 0.09
N GLY A 246 22.93 -6.86 0.28
CA GLY A 246 24.31 -6.44 -0.04
C GLY A 246 24.56 -6.20 -1.53
N HIS A 247 23.92 -6.97 -2.41
CA HIS A 247 24.00 -6.80 -3.86
C HIS A 247 23.01 -5.76 -4.41
N ASN A 248 22.00 -5.39 -3.64
CA ASN A 248 20.91 -4.53 -4.06
C ASN A 248 20.80 -3.25 -3.22
N LEU A 249 21.88 -2.46 -3.23
CA LEU A 249 21.92 -1.17 -2.56
C LEU A 249 21.02 -0.16 -3.30
N MET A 250 20.23 0.63 -2.57
CA MET A 250 19.28 1.57 -3.18
C MET A 250 19.03 2.81 -2.32
N PHE A 251 18.97 3.97 -2.97
CA PHE A 251 18.31 5.16 -2.39
C PHE A 251 16.79 5.08 -2.56
N CYS A 252 16.05 5.97 -1.89
CA CYS A 252 14.59 6.04 -2.04
C CYS A 252 14.19 6.37 -3.49
N GLU A 253 14.97 7.21 -4.19
CA GLU A 253 14.74 7.54 -5.59
C GLU A 253 14.97 6.34 -6.52
N ASP A 254 15.92 5.47 -6.18
CA ASP A 254 16.16 4.25 -6.98
C ASP A 254 14.98 3.29 -6.85
N ALA A 255 14.47 3.09 -5.63
CA ALA A 255 13.27 2.29 -5.40
C ALA A 255 12.06 2.86 -6.16
N ALA A 256 11.86 4.18 -6.12
CA ALA A 256 10.78 4.84 -6.86
C ALA A 256 10.90 4.63 -8.38
N ARG A 257 12.11 4.77 -8.95
CA ARG A 257 12.37 4.53 -10.38
C ARG A 257 12.15 3.06 -10.78
N ARG A 258 12.62 2.12 -9.96
CA ARG A 258 12.45 0.67 -10.18
C ARG A 258 10.99 0.26 -10.16
N LEU A 259 10.16 0.88 -9.33
CA LEU A 259 8.72 0.65 -9.31
C LEU A 259 8.01 1.30 -10.51
N ALA A 260 8.48 2.46 -10.96
CA ALA A 260 7.87 3.15 -12.10
C ALA A 260 8.02 2.38 -13.42
N GLU A 261 9.11 1.64 -13.61
CA GLU A 261 9.37 0.87 -14.84
C GLU A 261 8.30 -0.20 -15.13
N PRO A 262 8.03 -1.18 -14.24
CA PRO A 262 6.99 -2.18 -14.47
C PRO A 262 5.59 -1.57 -14.53
N LEU A 263 5.32 -0.49 -13.77
CA LEU A 263 4.02 0.20 -13.82
C LEU A 263 3.77 0.87 -15.17
N ARG A 264 4.79 1.46 -15.81
CA ARG A 264 4.68 2.01 -17.18
C ARG A 264 4.43 0.94 -18.23
N ALA A 265 4.83 -0.29 -17.96
CA ALA A 265 4.62 -1.41 -18.88
C ALA A 265 3.22 -2.04 -18.76
N LEU A 266 2.39 -1.63 -17.79
CA LEU A 266 1.02 -2.11 -17.66
C LEU A 266 0.12 -1.40 -18.69
N PRO A 267 -0.47 -2.14 -19.65
CA PRO A 267 -1.29 -1.54 -20.70
C PRO A 267 -2.61 -0.95 -20.17
N ASP A 268 -3.12 -1.50 -19.06
CA ASP A 268 -4.43 -1.15 -18.51
C ASP A 268 -4.37 0.01 -17.50
N LEU A 269 -3.27 0.77 -17.49
CA LEU A 269 -3.02 1.85 -16.53
C LEU A 269 -2.94 3.21 -17.23
N ALA A 270 -3.88 4.11 -16.95
CA ALA A 270 -3.87 5.47 -17.51
C ALA A 270 -2.91 6.42 -16.79
N ALA A 271 -2.71 6.23 -15.49
CA ALA A 271 -1.74 7.00 -14.71
C ALA A 271 -1.39 6.28 -13.42
N PHE A 272 -0.26 6.66 -12.82
CA PHE A 272 0.11 6.21 -11.49
C PHE A 272 0.90 7.26 -10.73
N LYS A 273 0.95 7.07 -9.41
CA LYS A 273 1.83 7.76 -8.49
C LYS A 273 2.50 6.72 -7.61
N VAL A 274 3.80 6.85 -7.42
CA VAL A 274 4.56 6.06 -6.45
C VAL A 274 4.98 6.99 -5.33
N ARG A 275 4.88 6.52 -4.08
CA ARG A 275 5.55 7.12 -2.95
C ARG A 275 6.37 6.04 -2.26
N VAL A 276 7.65 6.29 -2.10
CA VAL A 276 8.56 5.46 -1.33
C VAL A 276 8.87 6.14 0.00
N GLU A 277 8.99 5.34 1.04
CA GLU A 277 9.36 5.76 2.39
C GLU A 277 10.37 4.75 2.94
N HIS A 278 11.61 5.19 3.11
CA HIS A 278 12.63 4.45 3.82
C HIS A 278 12.55 4.83 5.30
N GLU A 279 12.21 3.86 6.16
CA GLU A 279 12.06 4.09 7.61
C GLU A 279 13.45 4.15 8.25
N GLU A 280 14.12 5.31 8.12
CA GLU A 280 15.55 5.48 8.39
C GLU A 280 15.92 5.06 9.82
N SER A 281 16.89 4.15 9.94
CA SER A 281 17.28 3.57 11.23
C SER A 281 18.16 4.47 12.10
N LEU A 282 18.79 5.49 11.51
CA LEU A 282 19.69 6.41 12.21
C LEU A 282 19.10 7.82 12.43
N HIS A 283 17.93 8.09 11.87
CA HIS A 283 17.26 9.38 11.94
C HIS A 283 15.92 9.27 12.66
N ALA A 284 15.43 10.38 13.21
CA ALA A 284 14.09 10.48 13.79
C ALA A 284 13.02 10.87 12.74
N HIS A 285 13.31 10.65 11.47
CA HIS A 285 12.46 10.96 10.31
C HIS A 285 12.83 10.06 9.14
N ASP A 286 11.89 9.91 8.20
CA ASP A 286 12.03 9.00 7.06
C ASP A 286 12.52 9.73 5.81
N ALA A 287 13.23 9.00 4.94
CA ALA A 287 13.56 9.48 3.60
C ALA A 287 12.44 9.10 2.61
N VAL A 288 11.98 10.06 1.81
CA VAL A 288 10.83 9.89 0.92
C VAL A 288 11.14 10.27 -0.53
N ALA A 289 10.47 9.62 -1.48
CA ALA A 289 10.53 9.93 -2.92
C ALA A 289 9.16 9.71 -3.57
#